data_AF-A0A7X3KWZ6-F1
#
_entry.id   AF-A0A7X3KWZ6-F1
#
_cell.length_a   1.000
_cell.length_b   1.000
_cell.length_c   1.000
_cell.angle_alpha   90.00
_cell.angle_beta   90.00
_cell.angle_gamma   90.00
#
_symmetry.space_group_name_H-M   'P 1'
#
loop_
_entity.id
_entity.type
_entity.pdbx_description
1 polymer ?
#
loop_
_entity_poly.entity_id
_entity_poly.type
_entity_poly.pdbx_seq_one_letter_code
_entity_poly.pdbx_strand_id
1 'polypeptide(L)'
;INAYGKYLPLKQLVIFGGVKQGNQEAALKKGVDILVATPGRLLDFIAQGIISLKNLEIFVLDEADRMLDMGFVHDVKRIIKLLPQKRQTLFFSATMPGEIQKLANSILNNPVKVEVTPVSSTADTIK
;
A
#
# COMPACT_ATOMS: atom_id res chain seq x y z
N ILE A 1 13.56 3.52 -0.89
CA ILE A 1 13.74 2.78 -2.16
C ILE A 1 15.08 3.10 -2.84
N ASN A 2 15.50 4.37 -2.98
CA ASN A 2 16.81 4.72 -3.60
C ASN A 2 18.02 3.91 -3.08
N ALA A 3 18.09 3.62 -1.78
CA ALA A 3 19.18 2.81 -1.23
C ALA A 3 19.17 1.36 -1.75
N TYR A 4 18.00 0.71 -1.77
CA TYR A 4 17.82 -0.68 -2.21
C TYR A 4 17.85 -0.83 -3.75
N GLY A 5 17.36 0.17 -4.48
CA GLY A 5 17.30 0.18 -5.95
C GLY A 5 18.48 0.89 -6.63
N LYS A 6 19.54 1.26 -5.89
CA LYS A 6 20.64 2.13 -6.37
C LYS A 6 21.27 1.68 -7.69
N TYR A 7 21.35 0.37 -7.91
CA TYR A 7 21.98 -0.24 -9.07
C TYR A 7 20.99 -0.84 -10.07
N LEU A 8 19.70 -0.54 -9.91
CA LEU A 8 18.64 -1.02 -10.80
C LEU A 8 18.05 0.16 -11.59
N PRO A 9 17.67 -0.04 -12.86
CA PRO A 9 17.07 1.00 -13.68
C PRO A 9 15.57 1.19 -13.35
N LEU A 10 15.22 1.21 -12.07
CA LEU A 10 13.83 1.33 -11.59
C LEU A 10 13.51 2.79 -11.27
N LYS A 11 12.43 3.30 -11.86
CA LYS A 11 11.86 4.60 -11.57
C LYS A 11 10.84 4.47 -10.44
N GLN A 12 11.00 5.29 -9.41
CA GLN A 12 10.09 5.32 -8.28
C GLN A 12 9.49 6.70 -8.05
N LEU A 13 8.27 6.75 -7.53
CA LEU A 13 7.57 7.99 -7.20
C LEU A 13 6.73 7.81 -5.93
N VAL A 14 6.68 8.88 -5.13
CA VAL A 14 5.79 8.98 -3.97
C VAL A 14 4.71 10.03 -4.27
N ILE A 15 3.45 9.69 -4.10
CA ILE A 15 2.31 10.60 -4.28
C ILE A 15 1.46 10.67 -3.00
N PHE A 16 1.13 11.90 -2.58
CA PHE A 16 0.31 12.16 -1.41
C PHE A 16 -0.33 13.55 -1.51
N GLY A 17 -1.38 13.76 -0.70
CA GLY A 17 -2.12 15.03 -0.58
C GLY A 17 -1.33 16.15 0.10
N GLY A 18 -1.90 17.35 0.21
CA GLY A 18 -1.29 18.48 0.92
C GLY A 18 -0.14 19.19 0.19
N VAL A 19 0.24 18.72 -1.00
CA VAL A 19 1.27 19.34 -1.86
C VAL A 19 0.78 19.53 -3.29
N LYS A 20 1.45 20.43 -4.04
CA LYS A 20 1.13 20.74 -5.43
C LYS A 20 1.13 19.48 -6.30
N GLN A 21 0.03 19.25 -7.01
CA GLN A 21 -0.16 18.09 -7.90
C GLN A 21 0.80 18.09 -9.10
N GLY A 22 1.07 19.25 -9.70
CA GLY A 22 1.77 19.34 -11.00
C GLY A 22 3.13 18.63 -11.04
N ASN A 23 3.90 18.65 -9.96
CA ASN A 23 5.19 17.95 -9.90
C ASN A 23 5.02 16.42 -9.90
N GLN A 24 4.00 15.91 -9.21
CA GLN A 24 3.69 14.49 -9.18
C GLN A 24 3.16 14.01 -10.54
N GLU A 25 2.30 14.80 -11.19
CA GLU A 25 1.78 14.50 -12.53
C GLU A 25 2.89 14.50 -13.60
N ALA A 26 3.77 15.50 -13.58
CA ALA A 26 4.89 15.57 -14.50
C ALA A 26 5.86 14.38 -14.33
N ALA A 27 6.03 13.87 -13.10
CA ALA A 27 6.81 12.67 -12.85
C ALA A 27 6.11 11.40 -13.37
N LEU A 28 4.80 11.26 -13.17
CA LEU A 28 4.01 10.13 -13.68
C LEU A 28 4.08 10.03 -15.21
N LYS A 29 4.04 11.16 -15.93
CA LYS A 29 4.17 11.20 -17.40
C LYS A 29 5.48 10.62 -17.92
N LYS A 30 6.53 10.53 -17.10
CA LYS A 30 7.84 9.95 -17.46
C LYS A 30 7.90 8.42 -17.29
N GLY A 31 6.81 7.81 -16.81
CA GLY A 31 6.72 6.40 -16.43
C GLY A 31 7.30 6.14 -15.03
N VAL A 32 6.65 5.25 -14.29
CA VAL A 32 7.01 4.85 -12.93
C VAL A 32 6.86 3.33 -12.81
N ASP A 33 7.89 2.67 -12.29
CA ASP A 33 7.87 1.22 -12.03
C ASP A 33 7.36 0.93 -10.61
N ILE A 34 7.71 1.77 -9.64
CA ILE A 34 7.29 1.64 -8.23
C ILE A 34 6.60 2.93 -7.77
N LEU A 35 5.31 2.83 -7.45
CA LEU A 35 4.52 3.94 -6.93
C LEU A 35 4.17 3.70 -5.46
N VAL A 36 4.55 4.64 -4.59
CA VAL A 36 4.09 4.71 -3.19
C VAL A 36 3.02 5.79 -3.12
N ALA A 37 1.85 5.49 -2.57
CA ALA A 37 0.72 6.40 -2.60
C ALA A 37 -0.11 6.39 -1.33
N THR A 38 -0.64 7.56 -0.92
CA THR A 38 -1.78 7.60 0.00
C THR A 38 -3.09 7.40 -0.77
N PRO A 39 -4.12 6.73 -0.19
CA PRO A 39 -5.32 6.33 -0.92
C PRO A 39 -6.04 7.47 -1.64
N GLY A 40 -6.26 8.60 -0.95
CA GLY A 40 -6.96 9.75 -1.53
C GLY A 40 -6.28 10.29 -2.79
N ARG A 41 -4.97 10.58 -2.73
CA ARG A 41 -4.23 11.11 -3.89
C ARG A 41 -4.18 10.11 -5.06
N LEU A 42 -4.10 8.82 -4.77
CA LEU A 42 -4.15 7.78 -5.80
C LEU A 42 -5.51 7.79 -6.51
N LEU A 43 -6.61 7.82 -5.76
CA LEU A 43 -7.96 7.88 -6.33
C LEU A 43 -8.19 9.16 -7.13
N ASP A 44 -7.70 10.30 -6.66
CA ASP A 44 -7.79 11.58 -7.39
C ASP A 44 -7.13 11.48 -8.78
N PHE A 45 -5.93 10.90 -8.85
CA PHE A 45 -5.21 10.73 -10.12
C PHE A 45 -5.84 9.69 -11.03
N ILE A 46 -6.45 8.64 -10.48
CA ILE A 46 -7.20 7.67 -11.29
C ILE A 46 -8.48 8.32 -11.84
N ALA A 47 -9.22 9.09 -11.03
CA ALA A 47 -10.43 9.78 -11.45
C ALA A 47 -10.17 10.80 -12.58
N GLN A 48 -9.01 11.45 -12.56
CA GLN A 48 -8.54 12.36 -13.61
C GLN A 48 -7.97 11.63 -14.85
N GLY A 49 -7.86 10.29 -14.82
CA GLY A 49 -7.28 9.50 -15.91
C GLY A 49 -5.75 9.61 -16.03
N ILE A 50 -5.07 10.16 -15.01
CA ILE A 50 -3.61 10.32 -14.97
C ILE A 50 -2.92 8.97 -14.70
N ILE A 51 -3.53 8.13 -13.86
CA ILE A 51 -3.03 6.80 -13.51
C ILE A 51 -4.03 5.73 -13.93
N SER A 52 -3.50 4.61 -14.45
CA SER A 52 -4.24 3.36 -14.60
C SER A 52 -3.51 2.23 -13.87
N LEU A 53 -4.25 1.38 -13.16
CA LEU A 53 -3.71 0.23 -12.44
C LEU A 53 -3.81 -1.09 -13.23
N LYS A 54 -4.27 -1.04 -14.49
CA LYS A 54 -4.61 -2.23 -15.30
C LYS A 54 -3.46 -3.23 -15.46
N ASN A 55 -2.22 -2.75 -15.48
CA ASN A 55 -1.01 -3.55 -15.69
C ASN A 55 -0.25 -3.82 -14.37
N LEU A 56 -0.87 -3.61 -13.21
CA LEU A 56 -0.21 -3.80 -11.93
C LEU A 56 0.02 -5.29 -11.63
N GLU A 57 1.27 -5.69 -11.41
CA GLU A 57 1.60 -7.07 -11.08
C GLU A 57 1.69 -7.33 -9.56
N ILE A 58 2.09 -6.31 -8.78
CA ILE A 58 2.30 -6.40 -7.34
C ILE A 58 1.55 -5.26 -6.65
N PHE A 59 0.74 -5.60 -5.65
CA PHE A 59 0.06 -4.64 -4.79
C PHE A 59 0.48 -4.86 -3.34
N VAL A 60 0.84 -3.78 -2.65
CA VAL A 60 1.19 -3.82 -1.22
C VAL A 60 0.24 -2.92 -0.46
N LEU A 61 -0.38 -3.47 0.58
CA LEU A 61 -1.14 -2.70 1.57
C LEU A 61 -0.39 -2.77 2.90
N ASP A 62 0.12 -1.63 3.35
CA ASP A 62 0.92 -1.50 4.58
C ASP A 62 0.16 -0.73 5.66
N GLU A 63 0.44 -1.03 6.93
CA GLU A 63 -0.27 -0.48 8.10
C GLU A 63 -1.80 -0.48 7.94
N ALA A 64 -2.38 -1.61 7.53
CA ALA A 64 -3.79 -1.68 7.16
C ALA A 64 -4.75 -1.30 8.31
N ASP A 65 -4.39 -1.62 9.55
CA ASP A 65 -5.09 -1.18 10.76
C ASP A 65 -5.08 0.33 10.94
N ARG A 66 -3.95 1.01 10.73
CA ARG A 66 -3.93 2.49 10.74
C ARG A 66 -4.81 3.09 9.66
N MET A 67 -4.92 2.46 8.48
CA MET A 67 -5.85 2.92 7.46
C MET A 67 -7.32 2.85 7.91
N LEU A 68 -7.66 1.95 8.83
CA LEU A 68 -8.97 1.92 9.48
C LEU A 68 -9.15 3.11 10.42
N ASP A 69 -8.18 3.38 11.29
CA ASP A 69 -8.22 4.50 12.23
C ASP A 69 -8.33 5.86 11.52
N MET A 70 -7.73 5.97 10.34
CA MET A 70 -7.78 7.18 9.49
C MET A 70 -9.07 7.29 8.66
N GLY A 71 -9.96 6.29 8.69
CA GLY A 71 -11.19 6.26 7.88
C GLY A 71 -10.96 5.95 6.39
N PHE A 72 -9.77 5.49 6.00
CA PHE A 72 -9.41 5.23 4.60
C PHE A 72 -9.88 3.87 4.08
N VAL A 73 -10.53 3.03 4.88
CA VAL A 73 -11.02 1.70 4.43
C VAL A 73 -11.89 1.80 3.20
N HIS A 74 -12.75 2.81 3.10
CA HIS A 74 -13.60 3.00 1.93
C HIS A 74 -12.79 3.32 0.66
N ASP A 75 -11.72 4.10 0.80
CA ASP A 75 -10.82 4.46 -0.31
C ASP A 75 -10.03 3.24 -0.76
N VAL A 76 -9.49 2.48 0.19
CA VAL A 76 -8.78 1.22 -0.08
C VAL A 76 -9.68 0.23 -0.80
N LYS A 77 -10.93 0.05 -0.34
CA LYS A 77 -11.93 -0.80 -1.03
C LYS A 77 -12.22 -0.34 -2.46
N ARG A 78 -12.21 0.97 -2.73
CA ARG A 78 -12.35 1.51 -4.10
C ARG A 78 -11.13 1.17 -4.95
N ILE A 79 -9.93 1.36 -4.43
CA ILE A 79 -8.67 1.02 -5.12
C ILE A 79 -8.64 -0.46 -5.47
N ILE A 80 -8.97 -1.35 -4.53
CA ILE A 80 -8.98 -2.81 -4.73
C ILE A 80 -9.85 -3.23 -5.92
N LYS A 81 -11.01 -2.61 -6.11
CA LYS A 81 -11.92 -2.91 -7.23
C LYS A 81 -11.33 -2.54 -8.60
N LEU A 82 -10.34 -1.66 -8.63
CA LEU A 82 -9.66 -1.21 -9.84
C LEU A 82 -8.40 -2.04 -10.14
N LEU A 83 -8.00 -2.92 -9.22
CA LEU A 83 -6.83 -3.76 -9.38
C LEU A 83 -7.12 -4.94 -10.34
N PRO A 84 -6.12 -5.36 -11.13
CA PRO A 84 -6.24 -6.55 -11.97
C PRO A 84 -6.40 -7.80 -11.10
N GLN A 85 -7.19 -8.76 -11.58
CA GLN A 85 -7.49 -10.00 -10.85
C GLN A 85 -6.23 -10.85 -10.62
N LYS A 86 -5.39 -10.98 -11.64
CA LYS A 86 -4.11 -11.68 -11.56
C LYS A 86 -3.03 -10.70 -11.10
N ARG A 87 -2.65 -10.80 -9.83
CA ARG A 87 -1.56 -10.03 -9.20
C ARG A 87 -1.06 -10.75 -7.94
N GLN A 88 0.12 -10.40 -7.47
CA GLN A 88 0.57 -10.72 -6.13
C GLN A 88 0.13 -9.60 -5.16
N THR A 89 -0.46 -9.96 -4.03
CA THR A 89 -0.83 -9.01 -2.98
C THR A 89 -0.06 -9.30 -1.71
N LEU A 90 0.59 -8.28 -1.13
CA LEU A 90 1.18 -8.32 0.20
C LEU A 90 0.34 -7.44 1.13
N PHE A 91 0.07 -7.93 2.33
CA PHE A 91 -0.75 -7.25 3.33
C PHE A 91 -0.02 -7.23 4.66
N PHE A 92 0.18 -6.04 5.21
CA PHE A 92 0.84 -5.82 6.49
C PHE A 92 -0.08 -5.04 7.42
N SER A 93 -0.16 -5.51 8.65
CA SER A 93 -0.96 -4.91 9.72
C SER A 93 -0.37 -5.34 11.06
N ALA A 94 -0.33 -4.43 12.04
CA ALA A 94 0.14 -4.77 13.39
C ALA A 94 -0.95 -5.50 14.19
N THR A 95 -2.21 -5.18 13.92
CA THR A 95 -3.39 -5.78 14.55
C THR A 95 -4.33 -6.36 13.50
N MET A 96 -5.17 -7.32 13.90
CA MET A 96 -6.12 -7.99 13.01
C MET A 96 -7.55 -7.99 13.59
N PRO A 97 -8.17 -6.80 13.81
CA PRO A 97 -9.59 -6.74 14.15
C PRO A 97 -10.45 -7.29 12.99
N GLY A 98 -11.70 -7.64 13.27
CA GLY A 98 -12.57 -8.31 12.30
C GLY A 98 -12.71 -7.60 10.95
N GLU A 99 -12.66 -6.26 10.91
CA GLU A 99 -12.71 -5.50 9.66
C GLU A 99 -11.44 -5.63 8.81
N ILE A 100 -10.27 -5.62 9.45
CA ILE A 100 -8.97 -5.83 8.79
C ILE A 100 -8.85 -7.27 8.29
N GLN A 101 -9.34 -8.24 9.06
CA GLN A 101 -9.39 -9.63 8.61
C GLN A 101 -10.33 -9.82 7.41
N LYS A 102 -11.51 -9.18 7.41
CA LYS A 102 -12.41 -9.17 6.25
C LYS A 102 -11.75 -8.52 5.04
N LEU A 103 -11.02 -7.41 5.23
CA LEU A 103 -10.28 -6.76 4.16
C LEU A 103 -9.20 -7.67 3.58
N ALA A 104 -8.36 -8.27 4.44
CA ALA A 104 -7.33 -9.21 4.03
C ALA A 104 -7.91 -10.39 3.21
N ASN A 105 -8.97 -11.02 3.70
CA ASN A 105 -9.66 -12.13 3.02
C ASN A 105 -10.26 -11.72 1.67
N SER A 106 -10.56 -10.44 1.46
CA SER A 106 -11.11 -9.93 0.20
C SER A 106 -10.06 -9.64 -0.87
N ILE A 107 -8.78 -9.47 -0.48
CA ILE A 107 -7.72 -9.07 -1.42
C ILE A 107 -6.61 -10.10 -1.61
N LEU A 108 -6.48 -11.03 -0.67
CA LEU A 108 -5.50 -12.10 -0.68
C LEU A 108 -6.13 -13.37 -1.27
N ASN A 109 -5.32 -14.14 -2.01
CA ASN A 109 -5.70 -15.44 -2.52
C ASN A 109 -4.72 -16.49 -1.97
N ASN A 110 -5.22 -17.43 -1.19
CA ASN A 110 -4.44 -18.46 -0.49
C ASN A 110 -3.13 -17.93 0.14
N PRO A 111 -3.20 -16.93 1.04
CA PRO A 111 -2.00 -16.27 1.54
C PRO A 111 -1.19 -17.16 2.49
N VAL A 112 0.13 -17.04 2.41
CA VAL A 112 1.02 -17.48 3.49
C VAL A 112 0.94 -16.43 4.60
N LYS A 113 0.52 -16.86 5.80
CA LYS A 113 0.45 -16.00 6.97
C LYS A 113 1.75 -16.12 7.77
N VAL A 114 2.39 -14.98 8.03
CA VAL A 114 3.58 -14.88 8.88
C VAL A 114 3.23 -13.96 10.04
N GLU A 115 3.30 -14.49 11.25
CA GLU A 115 3.04 -13.73 12.48
C GLU A 115 4.30 -13.75 13.34
N VAL A 116 4.72 -12.57 13.78
CA VAL A 116 5.80 -12.44 14.75
C VAL A 116 5.15 -12.17 16.09
N THR A 117 5.24 -13.12 17.01
CA THR A 117 4.88 -12.86 18.41
C THR A 117 5.87 -11.82 18.95
N PRO A 118 5.42 -10.75 19.62
CA PRO A 118 6.34 -9.84 20.29
C PRO A 118 7.26 -10.66 21.18
N VAL A 119 8.55 -10.37 21.14
CA VAL A 119 9.47 -10.94 22.12
C VAL A 119 8.99 -10.42 23.47
N SER A 120 8.37 -11.29 24.27
CA SER A 120 8.17 -11.06 25.69
C SER A 120 9.57 -11.00 26.31
N SER A 121 10.23 -9.84 26.22
CA SER A 121 11.26 -9.53 27.20
C SER A 121 10.51 -9.31 28.50
N THR A 122 10.28 -10.39 29.25
CA THR A 122 10.29 -10.27 30.70
C THR A 122 11.61 -9.58 31.01
N ALA A 123 11.54 -8.32 31.42
CA ALA A 123 12.66 -7.70 32.09
C ALA A 123 12.83 -8.48 33.40
N ASP A 124 13.59 -9.58 33.35
CA ASP A 124 14.21 -10.20 34.51
C ASP A 124 15.31 -9.26 35.00
N THR A 125 14.88 -8.12 35.52
CA THR A 125 15.66 -7.16 36.29
C THR A 125 14.59 -6.26 36.89
N ILE A 126 14.21 -6.47 38.15
CA ILE A 126 14.92 -5.92 39.31
C ILE A 126 14.51 -6.71 40.58
N LYS A 127 15.49 -6.82 41.48
CA LYS A 127 15.58 -7.56 42.76
C LYS A 127 14.40 -7.44 43.72
#